data_AF-A0A0S4QZF4-F1
#
_entry.id   AF-A0A0S4QZF4-F1
#
_cell.length_a   1.000
_cell.length_b   1.000
_cell.length_c   1.000
_cell.angle_alpha   90.00
_cell.angle_beta   90.00
_cell.angle_gamma   90.00
#
_symmetry.space_group_name_H-M   'P 1'
#
loop_
_entity.id
_entity.type
_entity.pdbx_description
1 polymer ?
#
loop_
_entity_poly.entity_id
_entity_poly.type
_entity_poly.pdbx_seq_one_letter_code
_entity_poly.pdbx_strand_id
1 'polypeptide(L)'
;MIIDPSVLPTADEADLNSALSAINAELRRRITSDDGLFSLVRRTWLNAVAVLCDVDWDDYPTASAEGILLADNTTIDVDAASAPDDWDVIRDEVANLAAVDGVISADQEHGYLIRFRTSPAAVSAPVLPPDSDAAGR
;
A
#
# COMPACT_ATOMS: atom_id res chain seq x y z
N MET A 1 37.43 -16.56 -21.99
CA MET A 1 37.51 -15.95 -20.66
C MET A 1 36.38 -16.53 -19.84
N ILE A 2 36.68 -17.45 -18.93
CA ILE A 2 35.70 -18.06 -18.02
C ILE A 2 35.73 -17.16 -16.77
N ILE A 3 34.60 -16.56 -16.41
CA ILE A 3 34.51 -15.78 -15.17
C ILE A 3 34.67 -16.77 -14.01
N ASP A 4 35.64 -16.52 -13.14
CA ASP A 4 35.83 -17.29 -11.92
C ASP A 4 34.68 -16.94 -10.93
N PRO A 5 33.81 -17.89 -10.57
CA PRO A 5 32.70 -17.64 -9.65
C PRO A 5 33.17 -17.19 -8.26
N SER A 6 34.43 -17.46 -7.88
CA SER A 6 35.03 -17.14 -6.58
C SER A 6 35.28 -15.63 -6.36
N VAL A 7 35.29 -14.85 -7.44
CA VAL A 7 35.47 -13.38 -7.42
C VAL A 7 34.15 -12.64 -7.63
N LEU A 8 33.03 -13.37 -7.73
CA LEU A 8 31.72 -12.72 -7.65
C LEU A 8 31.52 -12.20 -6.22
N PRO A 9 31.17 -10.92 -6.04
CA PRO A 9 30.87 -10.40 -4.71
C PRO A 9 29.74 -11.23 -4.10
N THR A 10 30.01 -11.82 -2.94
CA THR A 10 28.99 -12.49 -2.13
C THR A 10 28.12 -11.39 -1.55
N ALA A 11 26.87 -11.28 -2.01
CA ALA A 11 25.89 -10.45 -1.31
C ALA A 11 25.70 -11.05 0.10
N ASP A 12 25.87 -10.22 1.12
CA ASP A 12 25.59 -10.64 2.48
C ASP A 12 24.12 -10.36 2.86
N GLU A 13 23.72 -10.77 4.06
CA GLU A 13 22.36 -10.58 4.55
C GLU A 13 22.00 -9.07 4.66
N ALA A 14 22.98 -8.20 4.92
CA ALA A 14 22.76 -6.77 5.01
C ALA A 14 22.48 -6.17 3.63
N ASP A 15 23.17 -6.64 2.58
CA ASP A 15 22.90 -6.26 1.19
C ASP A 15 21.48 -6.66 0.76
N LEU A 16 21.05 -7.87 1.10
CA LEU A 16 19.70 -8.35 0.80
C LEU A 16 18.63 -7.54 1.54
N ASN A 17 18.83 -7.29 2.84
CA ASN A 17 17.90 -6.48 3.64
C ASN A 17 17.82 -5.03 3.14
N SER A 18 18.93 -4.45 2.72
CA SER A 18 18.98 -3.13 2.11
C SER A 18 18.20 -3.08 0.79
N ALA A 19 18.37 -4.08 -0.07
CA ALA A 19 17.64 -4.19 -1.33
C ALA A 19 16.13 -4.34 -1.10
N LEU A 20 15.70 -5.21 -0.18
CA LEU A 20 14.29 -5.37 0.19
C LEU A 20 13.70 -4.10 0.79
N SER A 21 14.46 -3.37 1.62
CA SER A 21 14.04 -2.08 2.16
C SER A 21 13.84 -1.03 1.06
N ALA A 22 14.76 -0.97 0.08
CA ALA A 22 14.65 -0.06 -1.06
C ALA A 22 13.45 -0.37 -1.95
N ILE A 23 13.19 -1.66 -2.22
CA ILE A 23 12.00 -2.12 -2.94
C ILE A 23 10.73 -1.68 -2.20
N ASN A 24 10.65 -1.95 -0.89
CA ASN A 24 9.52 -1.53 -0.05
C ASN A 24 9.32 0.00 -0.03
N ALA A 25 10.40 0.78 -0.07
CA ALA A 25 10.31 2.24 -0.15
C ALA A 25 9.75 2.71 -1.49
N GLU A 26 10.17 2.12 -2.61
CA GLU A 26 9.64 2.46 -3.93
C GLU A 26 8.17 2.03 -4.08
N LEU A 27 7.77 0.88 -3.54
CA LEU A 27 6.37 0.45 -3.55
C LEU A 27 5.48 1.43 -2.79
N ARG A 28 5.92 1.85 -1.60
CA ARG A 28 5.22 2.89 -0.84
C ARG A 28 5.14 4.19 -1.64
N ARG A 29 6.24 4.60 -2.30
CA ARG A 29 6.26 5.79 -3.15
C ARG A 29 5.21 5.70 -4.26
N ARG A 30 5.11 4.57 -4.96
CA ARG A 30 4.12 4.36 -6.04
C ARG A 30 2.67 4.40 -5.55
N ILE A 31 2.43 3.89 -4.34
CA ILE A 31 1.09 3.92 -3.73
C ILE A 31 0.73 5.35 -3.31
N THR A 32 1.66 6.10 -2.71
CA THR A 32 1.36 7.37 -2.03
C THR A 32 1.83 8.63 -2.77
N SER A 33 2.43 8.51 -3.96
CA SER A 33 2.83 9.69 -4.75
C SER A 33 1.62 10.49 -5.20
N ASP A 34 1.82 11.77 -5.55
CA ASP A 34 0.76 12.67 -6.00
C ASP A 34 0.01 12.15 -7.25
N ASP A 35 0.66 11.31 -8.06
CA ASP A 35 0.06 10.60 -9.20
C ASP A 35 -0.06 9.07 -8.97
N GLY A 36 0.07 8.62 -7.72
CA GLY A 36 0.01 7.21 -7.35
C GLY A 36 -1.41 6.66 -7.18
N LEU A 37 -1.52 5.37 -6.87
CA LEU A 37 -2.79 4.67 -6.66
C LEU A 37 -3.72 5.40 -5.68
N PHE A 38 -3.17 5.94 -4.59
CA PHE A 38 -3.93 6.72 -3.61
C PHE A 38 -4.62 7.94 -4.23
N SER A 39 -3.87 8.73 -5.00
CA SER A 39 -4.39 9.94 -5.63
C SER A 39 -5.44 9.61 -6.70
N LEU A 40 -5.21 8.56 -7.49
CA LEU A 40 -6.17 8.06 -8.48
C LEU A 40 -7.52 7.72 -7.82
N VAL A 41 -7.47 6.90 -6.77
CA VAL A 41 -8.70 6.47 -6.07
C VAL A 41 -9.41 7.65 -5.39
N ARG A 42 -8.67 8.60 -4.82
CA ARG A 42 -9.27 9.75 -4.11
C ARG A 42 -9.84 10.85 -5.02
N ARG A 43 -9.61 10.80 -6.34
CA ARG A 43 -10.33 11.65 -7.30
C ARG A 43 -11.83 11.38 -7.28
N THR A 44 -12.21 10.11 -7.14
CA THR A 44 -13.61 9.68 -7.09
C THR A 44 -14.09 9.51 -5.65
N TRP A 45 -13.30 8.84 -4.82
CA TRP A 45 -13.68 8.49 -3.44
C TRP A 45 -12.76 9.18 -2.43
N LEU A 46 -13.12 10.41 -2.10
CA LEU A 46 -12.27 11.32 -1.31
C LEU A 46 -11.89 10.77 0.08
N ASN A 47 -12.69 9.85 0.64
CA ASN A 47 -12.50 9.22 1.95
C ASN A 47 -12.01 7.77 1.86
N ALA A 48 -11.53 7.32 0.71
CA ALA A 48 -10.99 5.97 0.54
C ALA A 48 -9.73 5.76 1.40
N VAL A 49 -9.65 4.59 2.05
CA VAL A 49 -8.52 4.16 2.87
C VAL A 49 -7.85 2.89 2.35
N ALA A 50 -8.54 2.13 1.49
CA ALA A 50 -7.93 1.00 0.78
C ALA A 50 -8.68 0.68 -0.53
N VAL A 51 -8.02 -0.07 -1.40
CA VAL A 51 -8.64 -0.78 -2.53
C VAL A 51 -8.86 -2.23 -2.12
N LEU A 52 -10.08 -2.73 -2.33
CA LEU A 52 -10.43 -4.13 -2.18
C LEU A 52 -9.95 -4.90 -3.42
N CYS A 53 -9.28 -6.02 -3.17
CA CYS A 53 -8.65 -6.81 -4.21
C CYS A 53 -9.22 -8.22 -4.21
N ASP A 54 -9.57 -8.73 -5.39
CA ASP A 54 -9.66 -10.17 -5.61
C ASP A 54 -8.29 -10.68 -6.05
N VAL A 55 -7.83 -11.77 -5.46
CA VAL A 55 -6.45 -12.25 -5.64
C VAL A 55 -6.45 -13.73 -5.95
N ASP A 56 -5.80 -14.07 -7.05
CA ASP A 56 -5.44 -15.43 -7.42
C ASP A 56 -3.97 -15.68 -7.06
N TRP A 57 -3.73 -16.68 -6.21
CA TRP A 57 -2.40 -17.03 -5.68
C TRP A 57 -1.77 -18.25 -6.36
N ASP A 58 -2.19 -18.54 -7.60
CA ASP A 58 -1.57 -19.56 -8.45
C ASP A 58 -0.09 -19.24 -8.80
N ASP A 59 0.52 -20.00 -9.71
CA ASP A 59 1.96 -19.90 -10.07
C ASP A 59 2.42 -18.48 -10.46
N TYR A 60 1.48 -17.63 -10.87
CA TYR A 60 1.69 -16.20 -11.12
C TYR A 60 0.61 -15.42 -10.40
N PRO A 61 0.89 -14.85 -9.21
CA PRO A 61 -0.14 -14.16 -8.45
C PRO A 61 -0.68 -12.98 -9.23
N THR A 62 -2.00 -12.90 -9.33
CA THR A 62 -2.71 -11.80 -9.98
C THR A 62 -3.69 -11.18 -9.01
N ALA A 63 -3.92 -9.87 -9.13
CA ALA A 63 -5.01 -9.23 -8.41
C ALA A 63 -5.78 -8.26 -9.31
N SER A 64 -7.07 -8.15 -9.02
CA SER A 64 -7.99 -7.20 -9.64
C SER A 64 -8.55 -6.28 -8.57
N ALA A 65 -8.69 -4.98 -8.89
CA ALA A 65 -9.47 -4.08 -8.06
C ALA A 65 -10.96 -4.42 -8.22
N GLU A 66 -11.64 -4.71 -7.10
CA GLU A 66 -13.07 -5.05 -7.08
C GLU A 66 -13.91 -3.98 -6.36
N GLY A 67 -13.27 -3.16 -5.52
CA GLY A 67 -13.99 -2.17 -4.75
C GLY A 67 -13.11 -1.27 -3.92
N ILE A 68 -13.75 -0.42 -3.13
CA ILE A 68 -13.10 0.60 -2.31
C ILE A 68 -13.56 0.46 -0.86
N LEU A 69 -12.61 0.51 0.08
CA LEU A 69 -12.90 0.65 1.50
C LEU A 69 -12.82 2.12 1.89
N LEU A 70 -13.88 2.64 2.52
CA LEU A 70 -13.94 4.00 3.04
C LEU A 70 -13.50 4.08 4.51
N ALA A 71 -13.14 5.30 4.94
CA ALA A 71 -12.72 5.58 6.31
C ALA A 71 -13.78 5.28 7.39
N ASP A 72 -15.06 5.21 7.02
CA ASP A 72 -16.17 4.84 7.92
C ASP A 72 -16.44 3.33 7.96
N ASN A 73 -15.52 2.53 7.39
CA ASN A 73 -15.60 1.07 7.26
C ASN A 73 -16.68 0.58 6.27
N THR A 74 -17.28 1.47 5.47
CA THR A 74 -18.19 1.07 4.40
C THR A 74 -17.39 0.61 3.18
N THR A 75 -17.87 -0.43 2.50
CA THR A 75 -17.32 -0.88 1.22
C THR A 75 -18.17 -0.38 0.05
N ILE A 76 -17.52 -0.10 -1.06
CA ILE A 76 -18.15 0.18 -2.35
C ILE A 76 -17.68 -0.90 -3.31
N ASP A 77 -18.62 -1.73 -3.77
CA ASP A 77 -18.37 -2.65 -4.88
C ASP A 77 -18.43 -1.85 -6.18
N VAL A 78 -17.40 -1.98 -7.01
CA VAL A 78 -17.31 -1.23 -8.27
C VAL A 78 -17.51 -2.20 -9.42
N ASP A 79 -18.75 -2.25 -9.91
CA ASP A 79 -19.08 -3.06 -11.07
C ASP A 79 -18.58 -2.42 -12.38
N ALA A 80 -18.28 -3.25 -13.39
CA ALA A 80 -17.76 -2.76 -14.67
C ALA A 80 -18.73 -1.86 -15.45
N ALA A 81 -20.04 -1.90 -15.15
CA ALA A 81 -21.05 -1.10 -15.83
C ALA A 81 -21.23 0.30 -15.20
N SER A 82 -20.82 0.47 -13.95
CA SER A 82 -20.91 1.70 -13.17
C SER A 82 -19.55 2.26 -12.74
N ALA A 83 -18.48 1.58 -13.16
CA ALA A 83 -17.10 1.97 -12.91
C ALA A 83 -16.81 3.40 -13.40
N PRO A 84 -16.11 4.23 -12.59
CA PRO A 84 -15.65 5.54 -13.05
C PRO A 84 -14.60 5.41 -14.17
N ASP A 85 -14.42 6.47 -14.94
CA ASP A 85 -13.51 6.50 -16.10
C ASP A 85 -12.05 6.09 -15.73
N ASP A 86 -11.59 6.43 -14.52
CA ASP A 86 -10.25 6.11 -14.03
C ASP A 86 -10.12 4.65 -13.51
N TRP A 87 -11.18 3.84 -13.53
CA TRP A 87 -11.19 2.50 -12.93
C TRP A 87 -10.26 1.51 -13.63
N ASP A 88 -10.18 1.54 -14.96
CA ASP A 88 -9.27 0.67 -15.70
C ASP A 88 -7.80 0.94 -15.31
N VAL A 89 -7.46 2.22 -15.10
CA VAL A 89 -6.12 2.62 -14.62
C VAL A 89 -5.88 2.12 -13.20
N ILE A 90 -6.90 2.19 -12.33
CA ILE A 90 -6.82 1.65 -10.95
C ILE A 90 -6.60 0.14 -10.99
N ARG A 91 -7.30 -0.60 -11.85
CA ARG A 91 -7.13 -2.05 -12.01
C ARG A 91 -5.73 -2.41 -12.50
N ASP A 92 -5.21 -1.69 -13.49
CA ASP A 92 -3.85 -1.88 -14.01
C ASP A 92 -2.80 -1.65 -12.92
N GLU A 93 -2.95 -0.61 -12.10
CA GLU A 93 -2.04 -0.35 -10.99
C GLU A 93 -2.14 -1.42 -9.88
N VAL A 94 -3.34 -1.91 -9.56
CA VAL A 94 -3.51 -3.02 -8.62
C VAL A 94 -2.83 -4.30 -9.14
N ALA A 95 -3.01 -4.64 -10.43
CA ALA A 95 -2.37 -5.80 -11.04
C ALA A 95 -0.83 -5.68 -11.02
N ASN A 96 -0.29 -4.48 -11.31
CA ASN A 96 1.14 -4.21 -11.24
C ASN A 96 1.71 -4.35 -9.82
N LEU A 97 0.93 -3.96 -8.81
CA LEU A 97 1.31 -4.07 -7.40
C LEU A 97 1.18 -5.51 -6.88
N ALA A 98 0.25 -6.30 -7.40
CA ALA A 98 0.08 -7.72 -7.06
C ALA A 98 1.30 -8.57 -7.43
N ALA A 99 1.98 -8.19 -8.51
CA ALA A 99 3.25 -8.80 -8.91
C ALA A 99 4.38 -8.56 -7.88
N VAL A 100 4.15 -7.73 -6.86
CA VAL A 100 5.14 -7.43 -5.83
C VAL A 100 4.65 -7.88 -4.45
N ASP A 101 5.37 -8.85 -3.89
CA ASP A 101 5.07 -9.43 -2.58
C ASP A 101 5.06 -8.35 -1.48
N GLY A 102 4.09 -8.45 -0.57
CA GLY A 102 3.95 -7.58 0.61
C GLY A 102 3.12 -6.29 0.43
N VAL A 103 2.61 -5.99 -0.78
CA VAL A 103 1.71 -4.83 -0.98
C VAL A 103 0.27 -5.13 -0.57
N ILE A 104 -0.22 -6.31 -0.95
CA ILE A 104 -1.56 -6.78 -0.63
C ILE A 104 -1.55 -7.40 0.77
N SER A 105 -2.45 -6.96 1.63
CA SER A 105 -2.62 -7.48 2.98
C SER A 105 -3.94 -8.22 3.10
N ALA A 106 -3.94 -9.36 3.80
CA ALA A 106 -5.16 -10.01 4.23
C ALA A 106 -5.80 -9.24 5.39
N ASP A 107 -7.11 -9.03 5.31
CA ASP A 107 -7.97 -8.45 6.32
C ASP A 107 -9.10 -9.43 6.65
N GLN A 108 -9.38 -9.59 7.95
CA GLN A 108 -10.34 -10.61 8.40
C GLN A 108 -11.79 -10.26 8.05
N GLU A 109 -12.11 -8.98 7.90
CA GLU A 109 -13.47 -8.51 7.62
C GLU A 109 -13.69 -8.27 6.13
N HIS A 110 -12.65 -7.81 5.42
CA HIS A 110 -12.78 -7.31 4.05
C HIS A 110 -12.02 -8.12 3.00
N GLY A 111 -11.32 -9.19 3.39
CA GLY A 111 -10.52 -9.99 2.46
C GLY A 111 -9.19 -9.32 2.10
N TYR A 112 -8.76 -9.39 0.85
CA TYR A 112 -7.48 -8.83 0.43
C TYR A 112 -7.59 -7.36 0.06
N LEU A 113 -6.63 -6.55 0.49
CA LEU A 113 -6.66 -5.11 0.23
C LEU A 113 -5.29 -4.45 0.18
N ILE A 114 -5.21 -3.34 -0.55
CA ILE A 114 -4.05 -2.43 -0.58
C ILE A 114 -4.40 -1.20 0.25
N ARG A 115 -3.75 -1.05 1.41
CA ARG A 115 -3.98 0.11 2.31
C ARG A 115 -3.18 1.32 1.86
N PHE A 116 -3.85 2.46 1.81
CA PHE A 116 -3.19 3.75 1.73
C PHE A 116 -2.75 4.13 3.14
N ARG A 117 -1.45 4.06 3.45
CA ARG A 117 -0.99 4.48 4.77
C ARG A 117 -1.42 5.92 5.01
N THR A 118 -2.25 6.11 6.05
CA THR A 118 -2.92 7.32 6.54
C THR A 118 -4.36 7.55 6.06
N SER A 119 -5.29 7.12 6.92
CA SER A 119 -6.45 7.95 7.22
C SER A 119 -5.92 9.29 7.76
N PRO A 120 -6.42 10.46 7.32
CA PRO A 120 -5.98 11.77 7.81
C PRO A 120 -6.11 11.96 9.34
N ALA A 121 -6.77 11.05 10.04
CA ALA A 121 -7.05 11.14 11.47
C ALA A 121 -5.92 10.63 12.40
N ALA A 122 -4.82 10.08 11.88
CA ALA A 122 -3.77 9.45 12.71
C ALA A 122 -2.45 10.23 12.77
N VAL A 123 -2.47 11.55 12.57
CA VAL A 123 -1.38 12.40 13.05
C VAL A 123 -1.56 12.51 14.56
N SER A 124 -0.85 11.66 15.31
CA SER A 124 -0.83 11.69 16.78
C SER A 124 -0.79 13.12 17.28
N ALA A 125 -1.77 13.51 18.09
CA ALA A 125 -1.77 14.79 18.78
C ALA A 125 -0.40 14.97 19.46
N PRO A 126 0.20 16.17 19.42
CA PRO A 126 1.45 16.41 20.13
C PRO A 126 1.24 16.08 21.60
N VAL A 127 2.09 15.19 22.13
CA VAL A 127 2.15 14.90 23.57
C VAL A 127 2.47 16.21 24.26
N LEU A 128 1.47 16.84 24.87
CA LEU A 128 1.68 17.94 25.79
C LEU A 128 2.51 17.39 26.95
N PRO A 129 3.65 18.00 27.31
CA PRO A 129 4.39 17.58 28.49
C PRO A 129 3.50 17.75 29.72
N PRO A 130 3.62 16.87 30.74
CA PRO A 130 2.86 17.03 31.97
C PRO A 130 3.21 18.37 32.61
N ASP A 131 2.17 19.14 32.95
CA ASP A 131 2.30 20.36 33.75
C ASP A 131 3.12 20.02 34.99
N SER A 132 4.32 20.59 35.07
CA SER A 132 5.08 20.60 36.31
C SER A 132 4.39 21.55 37.27
N ASP A 133 3.38 21.04 37.98
CA ASP A 133 2.91 21.66 39.20
C ASP A 133 4.00 21.46 40.27
N ALA A 134 4.93 22.40 40.30
CA ALA A 134 5.95 22.51 41.34
C ALA A 134 5.87 23.90 41.98
N ALA A 135 5.01 23.96 42.99
CA ALA A 135 5.22 24.65 44.26
C ALA A 135 5.50 26.16 44.23
N GLY A 136 4.42 26.94 44.26
CA GLY A 136 4.41 28.20 45.00
C GLY A 136 3.92 27.97 46.43
N ARG A 137 4.85 27.94 47.40
CA ARG A 137 4.72 28.50 48.76
C ARG A 137 6.00 28.28 49.56
#